data_AF-A0A6J6J5D6-F1
#
_entry.id   AF-A0A6J6J5D6-F1
#
_cell.length_a   1.000
_cell.length_b   1.000
_cell.length_c   1.000
_cell.angle_alpha   90.00
_cell.angle_beta   90.00
_cell.angle_gamma   90.00
#
_symmetry.space_group_name_H-M   'P 1'
#
loop_
_entity.id
_entity.type
_entity.pdbx_description
1 polymer ?
#
loop_
_entity_poly.entity_id
_entity_poly.type
_entity_poly.pdbx_seq_one_letter_code
_entity_poly.pdbx_strand_id
1 'polypeptide(L)'
;MEHEENFDEQARADVLRGSLSEYELDEEDLALLDIELDDNAVPGYLPALPVLAIVGRPNVGKSALVNRILGRREAVVEDVPGVTRDRVSYKAEWNGRKFTLVDTGGWEPNPKGIDAAVAAQAEVAVELSDAVLFVVDAMVGPTASDERVVKMLRSSGKPVVLVANKIDDARQEPEAAALWSLGLGEPLPVSAVHGRGVADLLDVAMSKLPSVSTVAQQEFGGPRRVALIGRPNVGKSSLLNKAAGSIRAVVSEIAGTTRDPVDEQIELGGKIWRFVDTAGIRRRIKLAQGADFYASLRTAAALERTEVAVILFDVTEPISEGDIRIVDLALESGRALVLAFNKWDQLDEERRRYLEREIEQDLAHVSWAPRVNISALTGRHLEKLVPSLEVALHSWDLRIPTGKLNTFIQELAMEFPHPVRGGKQPRILFATQASTRPPKFILFTTGFLDPQYRRFIVRRLRESFGFEGTPIEVSMRVREKRKR
;
A
#
# COMPACT_ATOMS: atom_id res chain seq x y z
N MET A 1 27.22 13.11 13.40
CA MET A 1 26.08 13.22 14.34
C MET A 1 24.91 12.37 13.89
N GLU A 2 23.99 12.77 12.99
CA GLU A 2 22.84 11.88 12.59
C GLU A 2 23.28 10.51 12.03
N HIS A 3 24.33 10.46 11.21
CA HIS A 3 24.85 9.18 10.69
C HIS A 3 25.55 8.29 11.75
N GLU A 4 26.10 8.88 12.82
CA GLU A 4 26.71 8.11 13.92
C GLU A 4 25.64 7.61 14.90
N GLU A 5 24.59 8.41 15.15
CA GLU A 5 23.44 8.00 15.97
C GLU A 5 22.67 6.86 15.31
N ASN A 6 22.40 6.92 14.00
CA ASN A 6 21.72 5.84 13.28
C ASN A 6 22.51 4.52 13.32
N PHE A 7 23.85 4.57 13.29
CA PHE A 7 24.69 3.37 13.36
C PHE A 7 24.65 2.69 14.74
N ASP A 8 24.65 3.47 15.83
CA ASP A 8 24.48 2.94 17.20
C ASP A 8 23.05 2.39 17.40
N GLU A 9 22.03 3.04 16.85
CA GLU A 9 20.64 2.56 16.90
C GLU A 9 20.46 1.20 16.20
N GLN A 10 21.07 1.02 15.02
CA GLN A 10 20.96 -0.23 14.26
C GLN A 10 21.71 -1.38 14.94
N ALA A 11 22.92 -1.12 15.45
CA ALA A 11 23.70 -2.11 16.21
C ALA A 11 22.96 -2.58 17.47
N ARG A 12 22.27 -1.67 18.18
CA ARG A 12 21.43 -2.02 19.33
C ARG A 12 20.21 -2.85 18.95
N ALA A 13 19.54 -2.49 17.84
CA ALA A 13 18.41 -3.26 17.33
C ALA A 13 18.81 -4.71 17.03
N ASP A 14 19.98 -4.92 16.43
CA ASP A 14 20.50 -6.26 16.12
C ASP A 14 20.82 -7.09 17.37
N VAL A 15 21.36 -6.48 18.42
CA VAL A 15 21.60 -7.15 19.71
C VAL A 15 20.28 -7.59 20.35
N LEU A 16 19.27 -6.71 20.34
CA LEU A 16 17.95 -7.03 20.91
C LEU A 16 17.22 -8.08 20.08
N ARG A 17 17.28 -8.00 18.75
CA ARG A 17 16.77 -9.02 17.83
C ARG A 17 17.45 -10.38 18.10
N GLY A 18 18.76 -10.40 18.30
CA GLY A 18 19.53 -11.60 18.66
C GLY A 18 19.05 -12.25 19.97
N SER A 19 18.59 -11.46 20.95
CA SER A 19 18.04 -11.99 22.22
C SER A 19 16.71 -12.74 22.05
N LEU A 20 15.98 -12.52 20.95
CA LEU A 20 14.74 -13.26 20.64
C LEU A 20 15.00 -14.71 20.22
N SER A 21 16.24 -15.08 19.89
CA SER A 21 16.61 -16.46 19.53
C SER A 21 16.40 -17.48 20.68
N GLU A 22 16.30 -17.00 21.93
CA GLU A 22 15.95 -17.82 23.09
C GLU A 22 14.45 -18.20 23.15
N TYR A 23 13.61 -17.62 22.29
CA TYR A 23 12.16 -17.79 22.27
C TYR A 23 11.68 -18.52 21.01
N GLU A 24 10.48 -19.09 21.09
CA GLU A 24 9.84 -19.72 19.93
C GLU A 24 9.27 -18.63 19.00
N LEU A 25 9.87 -18.49 17.82
CA LEU A 25 9.47 -17.59 16.75
C LEU A 25 8.96 -18.43 15.58
N ASP A 26 7.77 -18.09 15.08
CA ASP A 26 7.21 -18.66 13.86
C ASP A 26 7.74 -17.92 12.61
N GLU A 27 7.43 -18.42 11.41
CA GLU A 27 7.87 -17.79 10.16
C GLU A 27 7.31 -16.37 9.98
N GLU A 28 6.09 -16.11 10.45
CA GLU A 28 5.49 -14.77 10.40
C GLU A 28 6.23 -13.77 11.31
N ASP A 29 6.73 -14.21 12.46
CA ASP A 29 7.54 -13.39 13.34
C ASP A 29 8.86 -12.99 12.71
N LEU A 30 9.52 -13.95 12.06
CA LEU A 30 10.78 -13.69 11.38
C LEU A 30 10.58 -12.69 10.25
N ALA A 31 9.51 -12.84 9.46
CA ALA A 31 9.14 -11.87 8.43
C ALA A 31 8.90 -10.47 9.01
N LEU A 32 8.19 -10.37 10.15
CA LEU A 32 7.96 -9.08 10.82
C LEU A 32 9.24 -8.43 11.36
N LEU A 33 10.19 -9.23 11.82
CA LEU A 33 11.49 -8.77 12.30
C LEU A 33 12.41 -8.32 11.16
N ASP A 34 12.19 -8.77 9.93
CA ASP A 34 12.99 -8.43 8.74
C ASP A 34 12.49 -7.16 8.00
N ILE A 35 11.36 -6.56 8.42
CA ILE A 35 10.73 -5.34 7.81
C ILE A 35 11.61 -4.06 7.94
N GLU A 36 12.85 -4.16 8.36
CA GLU A 36 13.65 -3.02 8.84
C GLU A 36 14.93 -2.70 8.04
N LEU A 37 15.08 -3.22 6.83
CA LEU A 37 16.33 -3.03 6.07
C LEU A 37 16.23 -2.05 4.89
N ASP A 38 15.28 -1.11 4.89
CA ASP A 38 15.20 -0.06 3.87
C ASP A 38 15.13 1.35 4.48
N ASP A 39 16.17 1.71 5.23
CA ASP A 39 16.34 3.00 5.94
C ASP A 39 16.64 4.21 5.03
N ASN A 40 16.20 4.18 3.77
CA ASN A 40 16.34 5.34 2.86
C ASN A 40 15.07 5.71 2.11
N ALA A 41 13.89 5.49 2.70
CA ALA A 41 12.68 6.18 2.27
C ALA A 41 12.64 7.59 2.87
N VAL A 42 13.51 8.48 2.37
CA VAL A 42 13.27 9.93 2.43
C VAL A 42 11.85 10.19 1.94
N PRO A 43 11.08 11.16 2.49
CA PRO A 43 9.84 11.61 1.86
C PRO A 43 10.19 12.19 0.48
N GLY A 44 10.15 11.34 -0.53
CA GLY A 44 10.69 11.61 -1.84
C GLY A 44 10.51 10.38 -2.72
N TYR A 45 10.11 10.63 -3.96
CA TYR A 45 9.79 9.64 -4.99
C TYR A 45 10.64 8.37 -4.90
N LEU A 46 10.01 7.22 -4.65
CA LEU A 46 10.67 5.94 -4.94
C LEU A 46 10.78 5.86 -6.48
N PRO A 47 11.97 5.62 -7.04
CA PRO A 47 12.11 5.43 -8.47
C PRO A 47 11.21 4.28 -8.91
N ALA A 48 10.48 4.47 -10.01
CA ALA A 48 9.63 3.44 -10.60
C ALA A 48 10.46 2.16 -10.78
N LEU A 49 10.06 1.09 -10.09
CA LEU A 49 10.77 -0.19 -10.23
C LEU A 49 10.68 -0.64 -11.70
N PRO A 50 11.79 -1.08 -12.31
CA PRO A 50 11.77 -1.55 -13.68
C PRO A 50 10.79 -2.73 -13.81
N VAL A 51 10.05 -2.77 -14.90
CA VAL A 51 9.00 -3.77 -15.14
C VAL A 51 9.50 -4.83 -16.11
N LEU A 52 9.46 -6.08 -15.69
CA LEU A 52 9.80 -7.24 -16.48
C LEU A 52 8.53 -8.02 -16.79
N ALA A 53 8.15 -8.12 -18.07
CA ALA A 53 7.00 -8.92 -18.48
C ALA A 53 7.43 -10.34 -18.84
N ILE A 54 6.64 -11.34 -18.43
CA ILE A 54 6.77 -12.73 -18.90
C ILE A 54 5.71 -13.00 -19.95
N VAL A 55 6.16 -13.26 -21.18
CA VAL A 55 5.32 -13.47 -22.36
C VAL A 55 5.64 -14.83 -22.98
N GLY A 56 4.63 -15.50 -23.50
CA GLY A 56 4.77 -16.80 -24.16
C GLY A 56 3.42 -17.47 -24.31
N ARG A 57 3.35 -18.54 -25.09
CA ARG A 57 2.10 -19.30 -25.28
C ARG A 57 1.64 -19.98 -24.00
N PRO A 58 0.39 -20.46 -23.92
CA PRO A 58 -0.04 -21.35 -22.84
C PRO A 58 0.88 -22.58 -22.72
N ASN A 59 1.05 -23.10 -21.50
CA ASN A 59 1.77 -24.35 -21.20
C ASN A 59 3.29 -24.39 -21.48
N VAL A 60 3.91 -23.26 -21.85
CA VAL A 60 5.38 -23.15 -21.98
C VAL A 60 6.11 -23.04 -20.62
N GLY A 61 5.37 -22.99 -19.51
CA GLY A 61 5.91 -22.95 -18.15
C GLY A 61 6.13 -21.53 -17.57
N LYS A 62 5.40 -20.52 -18.04
CA LYS A 62 5.44 -19.14 -17.52
C LYS A 62 5.20 -19.07 -16.00
N SER A 63 4.08 -19.64 -15.52
CA SER A 63 3.72 -19.59 -14.09
C SER A 63 4.71 -20.35 -13.21
N ALA A 64 5.30 -21.45 -13.71
CA ALA A 64 6.38 -22.13 -13.01
C ALA A 64 7.63 -21.24 -12.89
N LEU A 65 7.94 -20.46 -13.93
CA LEU A 65 9.07 -19.53 -13.93
C LEU A 65 8.79 -18.33 -13.01
N VAL A 66 7.58 -17.77 -13.04
CA VAL A 66 7.12 -16.74 -12.10
C VAL A 66 7.29 -17.21 -10.66
N ASN A 67 6.71 -18.36 -10.31
CA ASN A 67 6.81 -18.92 -8.97
C ASN A 67 8.26 -19.18 -8.56
N ARG A 68 9.13 -19.55 -9.50
CA ARG A 68 10.56 -19.74 -9.22
C ARG A 68 11.29 -18.43 -8.93
N ILE A 69 10.99 -17.38 -9.69
CA ILE A 69 11.58 -16.05 -9.52
C ILE A 69 11.13 -15.46 -8.17
N LEU A 70 9.85 -15.58 -7.84
CA LEU A 70 9.28 -15.12 -6.57
C LEU A 70 9.74 -15.98 -5.38
N GLY A 71 9.85 -17.28 -5.57
CA GLY A 71 10.23 -18.25 -4.54
C GLY A 71 11.70 -18.25 -4.11
N ARG A 72 12.50 -17.24 -4.48
CA ARG A 72 13.82 -17.01 -3.85
C ARG A 72 13.73 -16.30 -2.49
N ARG A 73 12.54 -15.88 -2.07
CA ARG A 73 11.98 -15.88 -0.69
C ARG A 73 10.63 -15.17 -0.78
N GLU A 74 9.61 -15.81 -0.21
CA GLU A 74 8.21 -15.37 -0.11
C GLU A 74 7.37 -15.34 -1.40
N ALA A 75 6.66 -16.45 -1.63
CA ALA A 75 5.27 -16.40 -2.10
C ALA A 75 4.56 -17.64 -1.55
N VAL A 76 3.81 -17.47 -0.46
CA VAL A 76 2.78 -18.44 -0.07
C VAL A 76 1.73 -18.40 -1.16
N VAL A 77 1.69 -19.45 -1.98
CA VAL A 77 0.61 -19.70 -2.92
C VAL A 77 -0.55 -20.29 -2.11
N GLU A 78 -1.48 -19.46 -1.68
CA GLU A 78 -2.84 -19.96 -1.45
C GLU A 78 -3.50 -20.15 -2.82
N ASP A 79 -3.54 -21.40 -3.27
CA ASP A 79 -4.35 -21.84 -4.39
C ASP A 79 -5.82 -21.88 -3.96
N VAL A 80 -6.55 -20.77 -4.19
CA VAL A 80 -8.01 -20.79 -4.30
C VAL A 80 -8.39 -20.60 -5.78
N PRO A 81 -8.78 -21.67 -6.50
CA PRO A 81 -9.30 -21.56 -7.85
C PRO A 81 -10.69 -20.93 -7.81
N GLY A 82 -10.88 -19.76 -8.46
CA GLY A 82 -12.22 -19.18 -8.61
C GLY A 82 -12.32 -17.66 -8.72
N VAL A 83 -11.24 -16.88 -8.57
CA VAL A 83 -11.26 -15.43 -8.79
C VAL A 83 -10.78 -15.09 -10.20
N THR A 84 -11.65 -14.47 -10.98
CA THR A 84 -11.34 -13.82 -12.26
C THR A 84 -10.17 -12.86 -12.07
N ARG A 85 -8.98 -13.24 -12.57
CA ARG A 85 -7.74 -12.50 -12.36
C ARG A 85 -7.55 -11.44 -13.43
N ASP A 86 -7.78 -10.20 -13.04
CA ASP A 86 -7.09 -9.05 -13.61
C ASP A 86 -5.57 -9.20 -13.37
N ARG A 87 -4.80 -8.60 -14.28
CA ARG A 87 -3.33 -8.67 -14.44
C ARG A 87 -2.59 -8.72 -13.10
N VAL A 88 -1.89 -9.82 -12.82
CA VAL A 88 -1.15 -9.99 -11.56
C VAL A 88 0.26 -9.46 -11.72
N SER A 89 0.58 -8.39 -11.00
CA SER A 89 1.92 -7.82 -10.88
C SER A 89 2.52 -8.25 -9.55
N TYR A 90 3.76 -8.71 -9.57
CA TYR A 90 4.48 -9.19 -8.39
C TYR A 90 5.72 -8.35 -8.16
N LYS A 91 6.06 -8.05 -6.91
CA LYS A 91 7.35 -7.43 -6.57
C LYS A 91 8.39 -8.53 -6.42
N ALA A 92 9.55 -8.35 -7.06
CA ALA A 92 10.65 -9.31 -7.03
C ALA A 92 11.97 -8.60 -6.77
N GLU A 93 12.95 -9.35 -6.27
CA GLU A 93 14.30 -8.86 -6.01
C GLU A 93 15.34 -9.86 -6.52
N TRP A 94 16.39 -9.35 -7.17
CA TRP A 94 17.54 -10.15 -7.59
C TRP A 94 18.84 -9.40 -7.33
N ASN A 95 19.76 -9.99 -6.57
CA ASN A 95 21.06 -9.39 -6.20
C ASN A 95 20.94 -7.94 -5.67
N GLY A 96 19.97 -7.69 -4.78
CA GLY A 96 19.70 -6.37 -4.21
C GLY A 96 18.96 -5.40 -5.13
N ARG A 97 18.62 -5.81 -6.36
CA ARG A 97 17.86 -4.99 -7.31
C ARG A 97 16.39 -5.38 -7.32
N LYS A 98 15.54 -4.45 -6.92
CA LYS A 98 14.07 -4.60 -6.91
C LYS A 98 13.50 -4.33 -8.31
N PHE A 99 12.49 -5.10 -8.71
CA PHE A 99 11.79 -4.96 -9.99
C PHE A 99 10.35 -5.48 -9.88
N THR A 100 9.49 -5.09 -10.81
CA THR A 100 8.10 -5.60 -10.90
C THR A 100 8.02 -6.66 -11.99
N LEU A 101 7.51 -7.84 -11.65
CA LEU A 101 7.26 -8.94 -12.57
C LEU A 101 5.78 -8.96 -12.97
N VAL A 102 5.49 -8.84 -14.26
CA VAL A 102 4.11 -8.91 -14.78
C VAL A 102 3.91 -10.25 -15.46
N ASP A 103 3.01 -11.07 -14.93
CA ASP A 103 2.56 -12.28 -15.62
C ASP A 103 1.38 -11.94 -16.53
N THR A 104 1.49 -12.33 -17.80
CA THR A 104 0.42 -12.14 -18.77
C THR A 104 -0.76 -13.07 -18.57
N GLY A 105 -0.67 -14.03 -17.64
CA GLY A 105 -1.74 -14.94 -17.26
C GLY A 105 -2.08 -15.91 -18.40
N GLY A 106 -2.02 -17.21 -18.13
CA GLY A 106 -2.63 -18.19 -19.03
C GLY A 106 -4.11 -18.34 -18.68
N TRP A 107 -5.04 -18.02 -19.58
CA TRP A 107 -6.39 -18.58 -19.50
C TRP A 107 -7.04 -18.80 -20.88
N GLU A 108 -8.03 -19.70 -20.85
CA GLU A 108 -8.40 -20.65 -21.89
C GLU A 108 -9.08 -20.08 -23.15
N PRO A 109 -9.00 -20.80 -24.29
CA PRO A 109 -9.58 -20.38 -25.56
C PRO A 109 -11.11 -20.33 -25.53
N ASN A 110 -11.69 -19.26 -26.06
CA ASN A 110 -12.91 -19.42 -26.84
C ASN A 110 -12.49 -20.05 -28.21
N PRO A 111 -13.25 -20.98 -28.80
CA PRO A 111 -12.85 -21.77 -29.98
C PRO A 111 -12.79 -20.98 -31.30
N LYS A 112 -12.61 -19.65 -31.24
CA LYS A 112 -12.39 -18.78 -32.39
C LYS A 112 -11.15 -17.91 -32.15
N GLY A 113 -9.97 -18.43 -32.51
CA GLY A 113 -8.74 -17.64 -32.71
C GLY A 113 -7.83 -17.48 -31.49
N ILE A 114 -7.23 -18.58 -31.03
CA ILE A 114 -6.22 -18.63 -29.93
C ILE A 114 -5.07 -17.65 -30.18
N ASP A 115 -4.59 -17.56 -31.41
CA ASP A 115 -3.38 -16.81 -31.72
C ASP A 115 -3.53 -15.28 -31.63
N ALA A 116 -4.71 -14.75 -31.95
CA ALA A 116 -4.96 -13.31 -31.93
C ALA A 116 -5.10 -12.78 -30.50
N ALA A 117 -5.73 -13.56 -29.62
CA ALA A 117 -5.85 -13.23 -28.20
C ALA A 117 -4.49 -13.24 -27.49
N VAL A 118 -3.63 -14.23 -27.80
CA VAL A 118 -2.26 -14.30 -27.26
C VAL A 118 -1.42 -13.11 -27.72
N ALA A 119 -1.53 -12.71 -28.99
CA ALA A 119 -0.82 -11.56 -29.52
C ALA A 119 -1.25 -10.23 -28.87
N ALA A 120 -2.56 -10.00 -28.71
CA ALA A 120 -3.08 -8.78 -28.09
C ALA A 120 -2.71 -8.65 -26.59
N GLN A 121 -2.67 -9.76 -25.86
CA GLN A 121 -2.21 -9.77 -24.47
C GLN A 121 -0.72 -9.52 -24.35
N ALA A 122 0.06 -10.15 -25.23
CA ALA A 122 1.49 -9.92 -25.32
C ALA A 122 1.79 -8.46 -25.67
N GLU A 123 1.03 -7.84 -26.57
CA GLU A 123 1.18 -6.43 -26.95
C GLU A 123 1.02 -5.50 -25.74
N VAL A 124 -0.05 -5.65 -24.96
CA VAL A 124 -0.28 -4.81 -23.78
C VAL A 124 0.78 -5.01 -22.69
N ALA A 125 1.21 -6.25 -22.48
CA ALA A 125 2.26 -6.55 -21.51
C ALA A 125 3.61 -5.97 -21.91
N VAL A 126 3.91 -6.04 -23.20
CA VAL A 126 5.09 -5.44 -23.79
C VAL A 126 5.00 -3.94 -23.67
N GLU A 127 3.88 -3.28 -23.99
CA GLU A 127 3.71 -1.82 -23.82
C GLU A 127 4.02 -1.34 -22.40
N LEU A 128 3.62 -2.11 -21.39
CA LEU A 128 3.76 -1.77 -19.98
C LEU A 128 5.07 -2.26 -19.32
N SER A 129 5.98 -2.91 -20.06
CA SER A 129 7.25 -3.41 -19.52
C SER A 129 8.50 -2.70 -20.05
N ASP A 130 9.58 -2.66 -19.29
CA ASP A 130 10.88 -2.14 -19.75
C ASP A 130 11.66 -3.20 -20.53
N ALA A 131 11.48 -4.46 -20.16
CA ALA A 131 12.02 -5.61 -20.88
C ALA A 131 11.04 -6.78 -20.86
N VAL A 132 11.31 -7.78 -21.69
CA VAL A 132 10.42 -8.92 -21.89
C VAL A 132 11.21 -10.22 -21.81
N LEU A 133 10.74 -11.15 -20.97
CA LEU A 133 11.13 -12.56 -21.03
C LEU A 133 10.17 -13.27 -21.98
N PHE A 134 10.67 -13.68 -23.14
CA PHE A 134 9.88 -14.46 -24.08
C PHE A 134 10.16 -15.95 -23.86
N VAL A 135 9.21 -16.65 -23.25
CA VAL A 135 9.33 -18.04 -22.82
C VAL A 135 8.76 -18.98 -23.88
N VAL A 136 9.61 -19.88 -24.36
CA VAL A 136 9.27 -20.92 -25.33
C VAL A 136 9.61 -22.29 -24.74
N ASP A 137 8.80 -23.29 -25.05
CA ASP A 137 9.09 -24.68 -24.71
C ASP A 137 10.13 -25.25 -25.67
N ALA A 138 11.34 -25.51 -25.17
CA ALA A 138 12.45 -26.00 -25.98
C ALA A 138 12.18 -27.40 -26.57
N MET A 139 11.39 -28.24 -25.88
CA MET A 139 11.07 -29.60 -26.34
C MET A 139 10.10 -29.59 -27.53
N VAL A 140 9.33 -28.52 -27.70
CA VAL A 140 8.40 -28.35 -28.83
C VAL A 140 9.07 -27.60 -29.98
N GLY A 141 10.00 -26.70 -29.67
CA GLY A 141 10.62 -25.81 -30.65
C GLY A 141 9.72 -24.64 -31.09
N PRO A 142 10.16 -23.86 -32.09
CA PRO A 142 9.44 -22.66 -32.53
C PRO A 142 8.13 -23.03 -33.24
N THR A 143 7.04 -22.35 -32.88
CA THR A 143 5.72 -22.54 -33.52
C THR A 143 5.24 -21.28 -34.25
N ALA A 144 4.25 -21.42 -35.14
CA ALA A 144 3.66 -20.28 -35.86
C ALA A 144 3.09 -19.20 -34.92
N SER A 145 2.59 -19.61 -33.75
CA SER A 145 2.09 -18.70 -32.72
C SER A 145 3.24 -17.95 -32.03
N ASP A 146 4.41 -18.60 -31.85
CA ASP A 146 5.63 -17.94 -31.34
C ASP A 146 6.16 -16.91 -32.35
N GLU A 147 6.19 -17.25 -33.64
CA GLU A 147 6.62 -16.35 -34.72
C GLU A 147 5.78 -15.06 -34.80
N ARG A 148 4.47 -15.14 -34.51
CA ARG A 148 3.59 -13.95 -34.46
C ARG A 148 3.95 -13.05 -33.29
N VAL A 149 4.20 -13.62 -32.12
CA VAL A 149 4.64 -12.85 -30.94
C VAL A 149 6.01 -12.23 -31.21
N VAL A 150 6.93 -12.95 -31.88
CA VAL A 150 8.25 -12.44 -32.27
C VAL A 150 8.15 -11.20 -33.18
N LYS A 151 7.22 -11.20 -34.16
CA LYS A 151 7.01 -10.03 -35.01
C LYS A 151 6.59 -8.80 -34.19
N MET A 152 5.67 -8.98 -33.26
CA MET A 152 5.22 -7.91 -32.35
C MET A 152 6.35 -7.44 -31.42
N LEU A 153 7.12 -8.37 -30.84
CA LEU A 153 8.25 -8.07 -29.97
C LEU A 153 9.35 -7.29 -30.71
N ARG A 154 9.59 -7.57 -31.99
CA ARG A 154 10.53 -6.80 -32.81
C ARG A 154 10.03 -5.39 -33.10
N SER A 155 8.74 -5.21 -33.34
CA SER A 155 8.16 -3.88 -33.58
C SER A 155 8.11 -2.99 -32.34
N SER A 156 8.10 -3.57 -31.13
CA SER A 156 8.02 -2.79 -29.89
C SER A 156 9.31 -2.05 -29.53
N GLY A 157 10.46 -2.45 -30.09
CA GLY A 157 11.77 -1.87 -29.81
C GLY A 157 12.30 -2.15 -28.40
N LYS A 158 11.63 -2.99 -27.62
CA LYS A 158 12.01 -3.28 -26.23
C LYS A 158 13.09 -4.37 -26.14
N PRO A 159 13.98 -4.33 -25.14
CA PRO A 159 14.89 -5.44 -24.86
C PRO A 159 14.14 -6.75 -24.60
N VAL A 160 14.44 -7.77 -25.39
CA VAL A 160 13.88 -9.13 -25.24
C VAL A 160 14.98 -10.09 -24.80
N VAL A 161 14.64 -10.99 -23.89
CA VAL A 161 15.44 -12.16 -23.51
C VAL A 161 14.66 -13.41 -23.91
N LEU A 162 15.24 -14.21 -24.79
CA LEU A 162 14.65 -15.46 -25.25
C LEU A 162 14.96 -16.57 -24.23
N VAL A 163 13.91 -17.21 -23.72
CA VAL A 163 13.99 -18.21 -22.66
C VAL A 163 13.55 -19.56 -23.23
N ALA A 164 14.49 -20.51 -23.29
CA ALA A 164 14.26 -21.89 -23.71
C ALA A 164 13.94 -22.74 -22.48
N ASN A 165 12.67 -22.84 -22.13
CA ASN A 165 12.23 -23.52 -20.91
C ASN A 165 12.07 -25.04 -21.12
N LYS A 166 12.03 -25.79 -20.00
CA LYS A 166 11.96 -27.27 -19.91
C LYS A 166 13.25 -28.00 -20.30
N ILE A 167 14.40 -27.33 -20.15
CA ILE A 167 15.73 -27.96 -20.23
C ILE A 167 16.11 -28.50 -18.85
N ASP A 168 15.64 -29.71 -18.55
CA ASP A 168 15.76 -30.33 -17.23
C ASP A 168 17.15 -30.99 -17.03
N ASP A 169 17.77 -31.48 -18.11
CA ASP A 169 19.08 -32.17 -18.12
C ASP A 169 20.06 -31.51 -19.11
N ALA A 170 21.37 -31.68 -18.88
CA ALA A 170 22.42 -31.13 -19.75
C ALA A 170 22.35 -31.69 -21.17
N ARG A 171 21.87 -32.93 -21.31
CA ARG A 171 21.68 -33.59 -22.61
C ARG A 171 20.60 -32.92 -23.47
N GLN A 172 19.72 -32.11 -22.87
CA GLN A 172 18.66 -31.40 -23.56
C GLN A 172 19.06 -30.00 -24.01
N GLU A 173 20.20 -29.46 -23.54
CA GLU A 173 20.69 -28.13 -23.96
C GLU A 173 20.74 -27.91 -25.49
N PRO A 174 21.08 -28.92 -26.33
CA PRO A 174 21.01 -28.78 -27.78
C PRO A 174 19.62 -28.41 -28.33
N GLU A 175 18.53 -28.75 -27.63
CA GLU A 175 17.16 -28.40 -28.06
C GLU A 175 16.92 -26.89 -28.06
N ALA A 176 17.64 -26.13 -27.23
CA ALA A 176 17.60 -24.67 -27.25
C ALA A 176 18.13 -24.09 -28.57
N ALA A 177 19.02 -24.80 -29.27
CA ALA A 177 19.63 -24.33 -30.52
C ALA A 177 18.59 -24.09 -31.62
N ALA A 178 17.50 -24.87 -31.64
CA ALA A 178 16.42 -24.72 -32.62
C ALA A 178 15.74 -23.32 -32.55
N LEU A 179 15.78 -22.67 -31.38
CA LEU A 179 15.14 -21.38 -31.14
C LEU A 179 15.94 -20.19 -31.68
N TRP A 180 17.19 -20.39 -32.13
CA TRP A 180 17.95 -19.36 -32.85
C TRP A 180 17.23 -18.88 -34.11
N SER A 181 16.42 -19.76 -34.73
CA SER A 181 15.58 -19.44 -35.89
C SER A 181 14.59 -18.29 -35.65
N LEU A 182 14.20 -18.05 -34.38
CA LEU A 182 13.34 -16.92 -34.01
C LEU A 182 14.05 -15.57 -34.11
N GLY A 183 15.40 -15.56 -34.15
CA GLY A 183 16.23 -14.37 -34.34
C GLY A 183 15.98 -13.29 -33.28
N LEU A 184 15.89 -13.68 -32.01
CA LEU A 184 15.79 -12.78 -30.85
C LEU A 184 17.08 -12.76 -30.01
N GLY A 185 18.18 -13.29 -30.56
CA GLY A 185 19.46 -13.47 -29.85
C GLY A 185 19.63 -14.90 -29.33
N GLU A 186 20.62 -15.07 -28.45
CA GLU A 186 20.93 -16.36 -27.83
C GLU A 186 19.78 -16.84 -26.92
N PRO A 187 19.21 -18.03 -27.15
CA PRO A 187 18.20 -18.63 -26.29
C PRO A 187 18.85 -19.16 -25.00
N LEU A 188 18.40 -18.67 -23.85
CA LEU A 188 18.90 -19.10 -22.55
C LEU A 188 18.19 -20.39 -22.10
N PRO A 189 18.91 -21.52 -21.93
CA PRO A 189 18.32 -22.78 -21.48
C PRO A 189 17.96 -22.71 -20.01
N VAL A 190 16.70 -22.96 -19.67
CA VAL A 190 16.22 -22.97 -18.29
C VAL A 190 15.30 -24.14 -18.01
N SER A 191 15.28 -24.57 -16.74
CA SER A 191 14.20 -25.37 -16.19
C SER A 191 13.52 -24.59 -15.07
N ALA A 192 12.32 -24.09 -15.34
CA ALA A 192 11.52 -23.44 -14.31
C ALA A 192 11.19 -24.38 -13.13
N VAL A 193 10.99 -25.67 -13.42
CA VAL A 193 10.60 -26.70 -12.42
C VAL A 193 11.79 -27.17 -11.59
N HIS A 194 13.00 -27.20 -12.15
CA HIS A 194 14.21 -27.61 -11.41
C HIS A 194 15.11 -26.44 -11.00
N GLY A 195 14.81 -25.21 -11.44
CA GLY A 195 15.55 -24.00 -11.12
C GLY A 195 16.86 -23.82 -11.89
N ARG A 196 17.18 -24.71 -12.84
CA ARG A 196 18.41 -24.66 -13.65
C ARG A 196 18.39 -23.44 -14.58
N GLY A 197 19.51 -22.72 -14.67
CA GLY A 197 19.70 -21.59 -15.60
C GLY A 197 18.90 -20.32 -15.25
N VAL A 198 18.06 -20.35 -14.20
CA VAL A 198 17.22 -19.21 -13.81
C VAL A 198 18.07 -18.06 -13.24
N ALA A 199 19.19 -18.37 -12.59
CA ALA A 199 20.12 -17.36 -12.09
C ALA A 199 20.76 -16.57 -13.24
N ASP A 200 21.35 -17.28 -14.19
CA ASP A 200 21.98 -16.69 -15.38
C ASP A 200 20.96 -15.91 -16.21
N LEU A 201 19.72 -16.42 -16.32
CA LEU A 201 18.61 -15.71 -16.92
C LEU A 201 18.33 -14.37 -16.25
N LEU A 202 18.26 -14.34 -14.91
CA LEU A 202 17.99 -13.11 -14.17
C LEU A 202 19.15 -12.12 -14.24
N ASP A 203 20.39 -12.58 -14.24
CA ASP A 203 21.56 -11.71 -14.45
C ASP A 203 21.52 -11.03 -15.83
N VAL A 204 21.22 -11.80 -16.89
CA VAL A 204 21.04 -11.24 -18.23
C VAL A 204 19.83 -10.29 -18.29
N ALA A 205 18.70 -10.67 -17.70
CA ALA A 205 17.51 -9.82 -17.68
C ALA A 205 17.76 -8.49 -16.95
N MET A 206 18.42 -8.53 -15.78
CA MET A 206 18.78 -7.33 -15.04
C MET A 206 19.73 -6.44 -15.83
N SER A 207 20.70 -7.01 -16.55
CA SER A 207 21.62 -6.20 -17.39
C SER A 207 20.89 -5.39 -18.47
N LYS A 208 19.71 -5.84 -18.92
CA LYS A 208 18.89 -5.18 -19.95
C LYS A 208 17.83 -4.24 -19.39
N LEU A 209 17.49 -4.35 -18.11
CA LEU A 209 16.54 -3.44 -17.46
C LEU A 209 17.23 -2.09 -17.16
N PRO A 210 16.50 -0.96 -17.30
CA PRO A 210 16.99 0.33 -16.83
C PRO A 210 16.99 0.40 -15.29
N SER A 211 17.84 1.23 -14.70
CA SER A 211 17.89 1.43 -13.23
C SER A 211 16.61 2.07 -12.68
N VAL A 212 15.91 2.84 -13.50
CA VAL A 212 14.58 3.41 -13.26
C VAL A 212 13.71 3.06 -14.45
N SER A 213 12.48 2.60 -14.22
CA SER A 213 11.58 2.26 -15.31
C SER A 213 11.34 3.45 -16.26
N THR A 214 11.34 3.16 -17.55
CA THR A 214 10.96 4.06 -18.63
C THR A 214 9.47 3.98 -18.96
N VAL A 215 8.76 2.96 -18.45
CA VAL A 215 7.36 2.68 -18.77
C VAL A 215 6.43 2.63 -17.56
N ALA A 216 6.93 2.21 -16.39
CA ALA A 216 6.21 2.37 -15.14
C ALA A 216 6.28 3.82 -14.72
N GLN A 217 5.11 4.37 -14.42
CA GLN A 217 5.04 5.64 -13.72
C GLN A 217 5.67 5.46 -12.34
N GLN A 218 6.38 6.49 -11.87
CA GLN A 218 6.88 6.56 -10.50
C GLN A 218 5.78 6.15 -9.51
N GLU A 219 6.01 5.11 -8.70
CA GLU A 219 5.14 4.84 -7.54
C GLU A 219 5.53 5.80 -6.41
N PHE A 220 5.09 7.05 -6.57
CA PHE A 220 4.39 7.94 -5.64
C PHE A 220 4.08 9.23 -6.42
N GLY A 221 3.01 9.20 -7.24
CA GLY A 221 2.75 10.27 -8.20
C GLY A 221 1.27 10.48 -8.47
N GLY A 222 0.64 11.34 -7.67
CA GLY A 222 -0.71 11.84 -7.87
C GLY A 222 -1.13 12.73 -6.71
N PRO A 223 -2.14 13.60 -6.90
CA PRO A 223 -2.75 14.33 -5.80
C PRO A 223 -3.14 13.39 -4.63
N ARG A 224 -2.79 13.72 -3.38
CA ARG A 224 -3.16 12.90 -2.20
C ARG A 224 -4.67 12.70 -2.15
N ARG A 225 -5.09 11.51 -1.74
CA ARG A 225 -6.51 11.09 -1.84
C ARG A 225 -7.27 11.44 -0.57
N VAL A 226 -8.32 12.22 -0.72
CA VAL A 226 -9.12 12.76 0.38
C VAL A 226 -10.57 12.32 0.23
N ALA A 227 -11.19 11.80 1.28
CA ALA A 227 -12.64 11.60 1.33
C ALA A 227 -13.28 12.69 2.20
N LEU A 228 -14.39 13.25 1.73
CA LEU A 228 -15.25 14.14 2.51
C LEU A 228 -16.46 13.35 3.00
N ILE A 229 -16.50 13.10 4.30
CA ILE A 229 -17.49 12.23 4.93
C ILE A 229 -18.26 13.01 6.00
N GLY A 230 -19.49 12.60 6.29
CA GLY A 230 -20.32 13.18 7.34
C GLY A 230 -21.80 12.93 7.05
N ARG A 231 -22.68 13.29 7.99
CA ARG A 231 -24.14 13.16 7.83
C ARG A 231 -24.69 13.95 6.63
N PRO A 232 -25.91 13.66 6.14
CA PRO A 232 -26.59 14.54 5.18
C PRO A 232 -26.61 16.00 5.67
N ASN A 233 -26.57 16.97 4.74
CA ASN A 233 -26.71 18.42 5.01
C ASN A 233 -25.63 19.12 5.87
N VAL A 234 -24.60 18.41 6.34
CA VAL A 234 -23.44 19.00 7.06
C VAL A 234 -22.58 19.95 6.20
N GLY A 235 -22.85 20.06 4.90
CA GLY A 235 -22.19 21.00 3.99
C GLY A 235 -21.03 20.45 3.14
N LYS A 236 -20.94 19.13 2.94
CA LYS A 236 -19.95 18.49 2.03
C LYS A 236 -19.96 19.07 0.61
N SER A 237 -21.14 19.18 -0.01
CA SER A 237 -21.27 19.69 -1.37
C SER A 237 -20.92 21.17 -1.44
N SER A 238 -21.32 21.95 -0.43
CA SER A 238 -20.94 23.36 -0.30
C SER A 238 -19.43 23.51 -0.19
N LEU A 239 -18.77 22.63 0.58
CA LEU A 239 -17.32 22.63 0.75
C LEU A 239 -16.60 22.33 -0.57
N LEU A 240 -17.01 21.27 -1.28
CA LEU A 240 -16.45 20.94 -2.60
C LEU A 240 -16.65 22.06 -3.60
N ASN A 241 -17.87 22.61 -3.70
CA ASN A 241 -18.17 23.69 -4.64
C ASN A 241 -17.36 24.95 -4.32
N LYS A 242 -17.20 25.27 -3.02
CA LYS A 242 -16.40 26.42 -2.62
C LYS A 242 -14.93 26.19 -2.93
N ALA A 243 -14.37 25.04 -2.58
CA ALA A 243 -13.00 24.66 -2.87
C ALA A 243 -12.69 24.66 -4.39
N ALA A 244 -13.59 24.08 -5.19
CA ALA A 244 -13.49 24.04 -6.65
C ALA A 244 -13.76 25.40 -7.33
N GLY A 245 -14.51 26.30 -6.69
CA GLY A 245 -14.81 27.63 -7.21
C GLY A 245 -13.76 28.68 -6.85
N SER A 246 -13.02 28.50 -5.75
CA SER A 246 -11.93 29.39 -5.33
C SER A 246 -10.60 29.11 -6.05
N ILE A 247 -10.47 27.96 -6.73
CA ILE A 247 -9.19 27.45 -7.22
C ILE A 247 -9.43 26.72 -8.54
N ARG A 248 -8.53 26.90 -9.52
CA ARG A 248 -8.70 26.37 -10.88
C ARG A 248 -8.85 24.85 -10.85
N ALA A 249 -10.05 24.35 -11.12
CA ALA A 249 -10.25 22.93 -11.42
C ALA A 249 -9.41 22.58 -12.65
N VAL A 250 -8.30 21.86 -12.46
CA VAL A 250 -7.50 21.34 -13.57
C VAL A 250 -8.25 20.11 -14.08
N VAL A 251 -9.06 20.31 -15.11
CA VAL A 251 -9.63 19.20 -15.88
C VAL A 251 -8.49 18.64 -16.73
N SER A 252 -7.94 17.48 -16.34
CA SER A 252 -7.09 16.71 -17.24
C SER A 252 -8.00 15.89 -18.15
N GLU A 253 -8.18 16.34 -19.39
CA GLU A 253 -8.90 15.61 -20.46
C GLU A 253 -8.06 14.46 -21.04
N ILE A 254 -7.52 13.57 -20.19
CA ILE A 254 -6.96 12.31 -20.72
C ILE A 254 -8.13 11.35 -20.93
N ALA A 255 -8.70 11.43 -22.14
CA ALA A 255 -9.72 10.52 -22.62
C ALA A 255 -9.18 9.07 -22.61
N GLY A 256 -9.66 8.23 -21.68
CA GLY A 256 -9.31 6.81 -21.73
C GLY A 256 -9.38 5.99 -20.43
N THR A 257 -9.70 6.54 -19.26
CA THR A 257 -9.77 5.71 -18.05
C THR A 257 -11.18 5.16 -17.82
N THR A 258 -11.34 3.90 -18.17
CA THR A 258 -12.55 3.10 -18.04
C THR A 258 -13.14 3.08 -16.62
N ARG A 259 -14.41 3.48 -16.52
CA ARG A 259 -15.50 2.86 -15.74
C ARG A 259 -15.45 2.76 -14.20
N ASP A 260 -14.65 3.57 -13.51
CA ASP A 260 -14.77 3.73 -12.04
C ASP A 260 -15.30 5.12 -11.62
N PRO A 261 -15.99 5.25 -10.47
CA PRO A 261 -16.72 6.45 -10.09
C PRO A 261 -15.85 7.71 -10.06
N VAL A 262 -16.48 8.83 -10.41
CA VAL A 262 -15.91 10.16 -10.71
C VAL A 262 -15.12 10.73 -9.53
N ASP A 263 -13.81 10.50 -9.50
CA ASP A 263 -12.87 11.20 -8.60
C ASP A 263 -12.56 12.59 -9.18
N GLU A 264 -12.58 13.64 -8.35
CA GLU A 264 -12.31 15.03 -8.78
C GLU A 264 -10.93 15.47 -8.29
N GLN A 265 -10.18 16.17 -9.15
CA GLN A 265 -8.93 16.83 -8.76
C GLN A 265 -9.21 18.29 -8.44
N ILE A 266 -8.89 18.70 -7.21
CA ILE A 266 -9.13 20.05 -6.70
C ILE A 266 -7.82 20.59 -6.18
N GLU A 267 -7.40 21.74 -6.69
CA GLU A 267 -6.30 22.48 -6.09
C GLU A 267 -6.84 23.15 -4.82
N LEU A 268 -6.18 22.94 -3.68
CA LEU A 268 -6.49 23.51 -2.37
C LEU A 268 -5.19 23.94 -1.69
N GLY A 269 -5.11 25.21 -1.29
CA GLY A 269 -3.90 25.78 -0.67
C GLY A 269 -2.65 25.68 -1.56
N GLY A 270 -2.80 25.78 -2.88
CA GLY A 270 -1.70 25.70 -3.86
C GLY A 270 -1.20 24.28 -4.14
N LYS A 271 -1.88 23.24 -3.63
CA LYS A 271 -1.58 21.82 -3.91
C LYS A 271 -2.78 21.13 -4.52
N ILE A 272 -2.57 20.20 -5.44
CA ILE A 272 -3.64 19.41 -6.04
C ILE A 272 -3.96 18.23 -5.12
N TRP A 273 -5.24 18.02 -4.85
CA TRP A 273 -5.80 16.92 -4.05
C TRP A 273 -6.80 16.12 -4.89
N ARG A 274 -6.88 14.80 -4.70
CA ARG A 274 -7.89 13.95 -5.35
C ARG A 274 -9.00 13.65 -4.36
N PHE A 275 -10.18 14.20 -4.59
CA PHE A 275 -11.36 13.91 -3.79
C PHE A 275 -12.06 12.66 -4.31
N VAL A 276 -12.17 11.65 -3.45
CA VAL A 276 -12.75 10.34 -3.78
C VAL A 276 -14.28 10.39 -3.60
N ASP A 277 -15.01 9.77 -4.54
CA ASP A 277 -16.48 9.62 -4.53
C ASP A 277 -17.28 10.95 -4.49
N THR A 278 -16.87 11.93 -5.32
CA THR A 278 -17.58 13.21 -5.45
C THR A 278 -18.94 13.10 -6.17
N ALA A 279 -19.15 12.03 -6.96
CA ALA A 279 -20.41 11.76 -7.65
C ALA A 279 -21.60 11.58 -6.68
N GLY A 280 -21.37 11.00 -5.50
CA GLY A 280 -22.36 10.92 -4.42
C GLY A 280 -22.69 12.27 -3.79
N ILE A 281 -21.74 13.21 -3.82
CA ILE A 281 -21.86 14.55 -3.22
C ILE A 281 -22.63 15.52 -4.16
N ARG A 282 -22.49 15.39 -5.49
CA ARG A 282 -23.26 16.18 -6.48
C ARG A 282 -24.68 15.66 -6.73
N ARG A 283 -24.93 14.33 -6.69
CA ARG A 283 -26.27 13.74 -6.92
C ARG A 283 -27.29 13.99 -5.79
N ARG A 284 -26.86 14.47 -4.62
CA ARG A 284 -27.74 14.71 -3.45
C ARG A 284 -28.70 15.90 -3.58
N ILE A 285 -28.70 16.62 -4.71
CA ILE A 285 -29.67 17.72 -4.96
C ILE A 285 -31.10 17.19 -5.22
N LYS A 286 -31.32 15.89 -5.52
CA LYS A 286 -32.64 15.40 -5.99
C LYS A 286 -33.34 14.30 -5.21
N LEU A 287 -32.75 13.67 -4.20
CA LEU A 287 -33.41 12.57 -3.48
C LEU A 287 -33.17 12.67 -1.97
N ALA A 288 -34.05 13.43 -1.32
CA ALA A 288 -34.26 13.34 0.12
C ALA A 288 -35.45 12.40 0.36
N GLN A 289 -35.15 11.15 0.72
CA GLN A 289 -35.89 10.31 1.69
C GLN A 289 -35.46 8.83 1.56
N GLY A 290 -35.06 8.23 2.69
CA GLY A 290 -35.03 6.77 2.89
C GLY A 290 -33.73 6.00 2.55
N ALA A 291 -32.52 6.52 2.84
CA ALA A 291 -31.28 5.86 2.41
C ALA A 291 -30.09 5.89 3.40
N ASP A 292 -30.32 5.68 4.70
CA ASP A 292 -29.22 5.64 5.68
C ASP A 292 -28.30 4.42 5.49
N PHE A 293 -28.85 3.25 5.14
CA PHE A 293 -28.07 2.01 4.93
C PHE A 293 -27.18 2.03 3.67
N TYR A 294 -27.62 2.71 2.60
CA TYR A 294 -26.81 2.85 1.37
C TYR A 294 -25.75 3.94 1.48
N ALA A 295 -25.86 4.84 2.47
CA ALA A 295 -24.84 5.85 2.73
C ALA A 295 -23.61 5.26 3.44
N SER A 296 -23.78 4.29 4.34
CA SER A 296 -22.67 3.64 5.05
C SER A 296 -21.82 2.75 4.14
N LEU A 297 -22.46 1.93 3.28
CA LEU A 297 -21.74 1.07 2.30
C LEU A 297 -20.90 1.88 1.30
N ARG A 298 -21.40 3.04 0.84
CA ARG A 298 -20.62 3.95 -0.02
C ARG A 298 -19.48 4.62 0.75
N THR A 299 -19.71 4.94 2.02
CA THR A 299 -18.68 5.53 2.88
C THR A 299 -17.51 4.57 3.09
N ALA A 300 -17.78 3.28 3.32
CA ALA A 300 -16.74 2.25 3.45
C ALA A 300 -15.91 2.11 2.16
N ALA A 301 -16.57 1.98 1.01
CA ALA A 301 -15.88 1.89 -0.29
C ALA A 301 -15.06 3.14 -0.63
N ALA A 302 -15.53 4.33 -0.26
CA ALA A 302 -14.78 5.58 -0.42
C ALA A 302 -13.54 5.64 0.50
N LEU A 303 -13.66 5.14 1.74
CA LEU A 303 -12.55 5.07 2.70
C LEU A 303 -11.44 4.12 2.23
N GLU A 304 -11.77 2.98 1.63
CA GLU A 304 -10.78 2.02 1.12
C GLU A 304 -9.83 2.62 0.08
N ARG A 305 -10.31 3.58 -0.70
CA ARG A 305 -9.55 4.26 -1.76
C ARG A 305 -8.86 5.55 -1.31
N THR A 306 -9.06 5.96 -0.06
CA THR A 306 -8.66 7.27 0.46
C THR A 306 -7.45 7.18 1.38
N GLU A 307 -6.63 8.22 1.47
CA GLU A 307 -5.50 8.26 2.43
C GLU A 307 -5.88 9.02 3.70
N VAL A 308 -6.64 10.12 3.55
CA VAL A 308 -7.14 10.93 4.66
C VAL A 308 -8.64 11.17 4.56
N ALA A 309 -9.35 10.82 5.62
CA ALA A 309 -10.76 11.09 5.82
C ALA A 309 -10.94 12.45 6.51
N VAL A 310 -11.67 13.35 5.88
CA VAL A 310 -12.11 14.60 6.49
C VAL A 310 -13.58 14.45 6.87
N ILE A 311 -13.85 14.40 8.17
CA ILE A 311 -15.20 14.22 8.71
C ILE A 311 -15.79 15.58 9.02
N LEU A 312 -16.90 15.91 8.37
CA LEU A 312 -17.61 17.18 8.54
C LEU A 312 -18.70 17.07 9.59
N PHE A 313 -18.64 17.97 10.57
CA PHE A 313 -19.67 18.19 11.59
C PHE A 313 -20.41 19.49 11.30
N ASP A 314 -21.71 19.49 11.56
CA ASP A 314 -22.51 20.71 11.60
C ASP A 314 -22.50 21.27 13.02
N VAL A 315 -21.87 22.44 13.23
CA VAL A 315 -21.78 23.02 14.58
C VAL A 315 -23.10 23.56 15.12
N THR A 316 -24.10 23.72 14.26
CA THR A 316 -25.44 24.21 14.67
C THR A 316 -26.29 23.11 15.30
N GLU A 317 -25.93 21.85 15.09
CA GLU A 317 -26.60 20.68 15.65
C GLU A 317 -25.69 19.99 16.69
N PRO A 318 -26.26 19.28 17.68
CA PRO A 318 -25.49 18.39 18.55
C PRO A 318 -24.78 17.28 17.76
N ILE A 319 -23.61 16.84 18.25
CA ILE A 319 -22.95 15.64 17.72
C ILE A 319 -23.89 14.44 17.93
N SER A 320 -24.21 13.74 16.85
CA SER A 320 -25.14 12.61 16.89
C SER A 320 -24.39 11.27 16.92
N GLU A 321 -25.07 10.20 17.31
CA GLU A 321 -24.56 8.82 17.18
C GLU A 321 -24.21 8.45 15.72
N GLY A 322 -24.85 9.10 14.75
CA GLY A 322 -24.50 8.93 13.33
C GLY A 322 -23.13 9.52 12.99
N ASP A 323 -22.76 10.64 13.62
CA ASP A 323 -21.44 11.26 13.45
C ASP A 323 -20.35 10.39 14.11
N ILE A 324 -20.60 9.89 15.31
CA ILE A 324 -19.69 8.99 16.04
C ILE A 324 -19.41 7.72 15.22
N ARG A 325 -20.46 7.07 14.67
CA ARG A 325 -20.29 5.89 13.81
C ARG A 325 -19.45 6.15 12.56
N ILE A 326 -19.55 7.35 11.98
CA ILE A 326 -18.73 7.75 10.83
C ILE A 326 -17.26 7.90 11.23
N VAL A 327 -16.99 8.46 12.42
CA VAL A 327 -15.64 8.54 12.99
C VAL A 327 -15.06 7.15 13.19
N ASP A 328 -15.82 6.26 13.84
CA ASP A 328 -15.37 4.90 14.14
C ASP A 328 -15.07 4.11 12.86
N LEU A 329 -15.92 4.23 11.83
CA LEU A 329 -15.66 3.61 10.52
C LEU A 329 -14.35 4.11 9.87
N ALA A 330 -14.05 5.41 10.01
CA ALA A 330 -12.78 5.94 9.51
C ALA A 330 -11.57 5.40 10.31
N LEU A 331 -11.71 5.24 11.63
CA LEU A 331 -10.67 4.62 12.47
C LEU A 331 -10.42 3.16 12.09
N GLU A 332 -11.48 2.38 11.93
CA GLU A 332 -11.41 0.96 11.54
C GLU A 332 -10.75 0.79 10.17
N SER A 333 -10.93 1.76 9.27
CA SER A 333 -10.31 1.75 7.93
C SER A 333 -8.80 2.09 7.93
N GLY A 334 -8.24 2.45 9.09
CA GLY A 334 -6.82 2.75 9.25
C GLY A 334 -6.35 4.01 8.51
N ARG A 335 -7.26 4.91 8.13
CA ARG A 335 -6.93 6.13 7.38
C ARG A 335 -6.58 7.28 8.31
N ALA A 336 -5.79 8.22 7.78
CA ALA A 336 -5.57 9.49 8.47
C ALA A 336 -6.91 10.22 8.65
N LEU A 337 -7.04 11.00 9.72
CA LEU A 337 -8.30 11.59 10.16
C LEU A 337 -8.14 13.08 10.43
N VAL A 338 -9.04 13.89 9.87
CA VAL A 338 -9.19 15.32 10.16
C VAL A 338 -10.65 15.62 10.47
N LEU A 339 -10.89 16.36 11.56
CA LEU A 339 -12.23 16.75 11.99
C LEU A 339 -12.51 18.18 11.54
N ALA A 340 -13.52 18.37 10.69
CA ALA A 340 -13.90 19.66 10.13
C ALA A 340 -15.24 20.13 10.72
N PHE A 341 -15.21 21.15 11.57
CA PHE A 341 -16.40 21.77 12.18
C PHE A 341 -16.91 22.88 11.26
N ASN A 342 -17.95 22.56 10.48
CA ASN A 342 -18.50 23.42 9.45
C ASN A 342 -19.68 24.27 9.96
N LYS A 343 -20.03 25.32 9.20
CA LYS A 343 -21.03 26.35 9.55
C LYS A 343 -20.61 27.21 10.76
N TRP A 344 -19.31 27.40 10.95
CA TRP A 344 -18.78 28.21 12.06
C TRP A 344 -19.25 29.67 12.05
N ASP A 345 -19.74 30.17 10.91
CA ASP A 345 -20.39 31.48 10.77
C ASP A 345 -21.73 31.60 11.50
N GLN A 346 -22.36 30.48 11.85
CA GLN A 346 -23.67 30.41 12.51
C GLN A 346 -23.56 30.08 14.00
N LEU A 347 -22.34 30.02 14.54
CA LEU A 347 -22.09 29.61 15.91
C LEU A 347 -22.13 30.81 16.86
N ASP A 348 -23.05 30.79 17.82
CA ASP A 348 -23.10 31.75 18.93
C ASP A 348 -22.26 31.28 20.14
N GLU A 349 -22.09 32.15 21.15
CA GLU A 349 -21.29 31.82 22.34
C GLU A 349 -21.87 30.68 23.18
N GLU A 350 -23.19 30.55 23.23
CA GLU A 350 -23.86 29.53 24.03
C GLU A 350 -23.66 28.16 23.41
N ARG A 351 -24.02 28.00 22.13
CA ARG A 351 -23.82 26.77 21.36
C ARG A 351 -22.34 26.37 21.33
N ARG A 352 -21.41 27.33 21.24
CA ARG A 352 -19.97 27.04 21.32
C ARG A 352 -19.58 26.34 22.63
N ARG A 353 -20.12 26.74 23.77
CA ARG A 353 -19.85 26.09 25.07
C ARG A 353 -20.44 24.68 25.15
N TYR A 354 -21.55 24.42 24.47
CA TYR A 354 -22.11 23.07 24.37
C TYR A 354 -21.28 22.20 23.43
N LEU A 355 -20.89 22.71 22.27
CA LEU A 355 -20.07 22.01 21.29
C LEU A 355 -18.72 21.57 21.89
N GLU A 356 -18.00 22.43 22.62
CA GLU A 356 -16.72 22.02 23.23
C GLU A 356 -16.91 20.88 24.25
N ARG A 357 -18.04 20.87 24.99
CA ARG A 357 -18.37 19.76 25.89
C ARG A 357 -18.69 18.48 25.15
N GLU A 358 -19.44 18.56 24.06
CA GLU A 358 -19.74 17.41 23.18
C GLU A 358 -18.44 16.84 22.58
N ILE A 359 -17.51 17.70 22.11
CA ILE A 359 -16.21 17.26 21.59
C ILE A 359 -15.40 16.53 22.68
N GLU A 360 -15.36 17.07 23.89
CA GLU A 360 -14.63 16.46 25.01
C GLU A 360 -15.25 15.14 25.49
N GLN A 361 -16.56 14.96 25.33
CA GLN A 361 -17.27 13.75 25.76
C GLN A 361 -17.30 12.67 24.66
N ASP A 362 -17.73 13.06 23.45
CA ASP A 362 -18.08 12.13 22.38
C ASP A 362 -16.92 11.85 21.41
N LEU A 363 -15.93 12.76 21.34
CA LEU A 363 -14.79 12.66 20.43
C LEU A 363 -13.43 12.53 21.16
N ALA A 364 -13.44 12.27 22.47
CA ALA A 364 -12.24 12.14 23.28
C ALA A 364 -11.24 11.10 22.74
N HIS A 365 -11.76 9.98 22.22
CA HIS A 365 -10.98 8.87 21.67
C HIS A 365 -10.23 9.23 20.38
N VAL A 366 -10.62 10.32 19.73
CA VAL A 366 -9.99 10.89 18.53
C VAL A 366 -9.44 12.30 18.75
N SER A 367 -9.20 12.69 20.00
CA SER A 367 -8.59 13.99 20.36
C SER A 367 -7.23 14.26 19.72
N TRP A 368 -6.55 13.23 19.22
CA TRP A 368 -5.31 13.32 18.46
C TRP A 368 -5.51 13.73 16.99
N ALA A 369 -6.76 13.80 16.49
CA ALA A 369 -7.05 14.22 15.13
C ALA A 369 -7.11 15.76 15.04
N PRO A 370 -6.47 16.39 14.04
CA PRO A 370 -6.53 17.83 13.83
C PRO A 370 -7.98 18.32 13.71
N ARG A 371 -8.30 19.40 14.43
CA ARG A 371 -9.60 20.08 14.32
C ARG A 371 -9.49 21.35 13.47
N VAL A 372 -10.39 21.50 12.51
CA VAL A 372 -10.45 22.68 11.65
C VAL A 372 -11.85 23.28 11.69
N ASN A 373 -11.94 24.54 12.10
CA ASN A 373 -13.19 25.27 12.18
C ASN A 373 -13.38 26.10 10.90
N ILE A 374 -14.37 25.74 10.10
CA ILE A 374 -14.59 26.26 8.74
C ILE A 374 -16.01 26.74 8.52
N SER A 375 -16.19 27.53 7.46
CA SER A 375 -17.51 27.80 6.89
C SER A 375 -17.46 27.61 5.39
N ALA A 376 -18.05 26.51 4.92
CA ALA A 376 -18.15 26.21 3.50
C ALA A 376 -18.94 27.28 2.72
N LEU A 377 -19.91 27.94 3.36
CA LEU A 377 -20.71 29.00 2.75
C LEU A 377 -19.87 30.26 2.48
N THR A 378 -19.23 30.77 3.52
CA THR A 378 -18.44 32.01 3.42
C THR A 378 -17.08 31.77 2.77
N GLY A 379 -16.51 30.57 2.91
CA GLY A 379 -15.13 30.22 2.56
C GLY A 379 -14.13 30.43 3.70
N ARG A 380 -14.61 30.79 4.91
CA ARG A 380 -13.74 31.03 6.06
C ARG A 380 -12.91 29.79 6.40
N HIS A 381 -11.60 29.99 6.53
CA HIS A 381 -10.61 29.00 7.00
C HIS A 381 -10.48 27.73 6.15
N LEU A 382 -10.93 27.74 4.89
CA LEU A 382 -10.73 26.58 4.01
C LEU A 382 -9.26 26.28 3.75
N GLU A 383 -8.43 27.32 3.74
CA GLU A 383 -6.98 27.22 3.62
C GLU A 383 -6.33 26.47 4.79
N LYS A 384 -6.95 26.50 5.99
CA LYS A 384 -6.44 25.79 7.18
C LYS A 384 -6.64 24.29 7.11
N LEU A 385 -7.47 23.81 6.19
CA LEU A 385 -7.64 22.38 5.98
C LEU A 385 -6.34 21.73 5.46
N VAL A 386 -5.58 22.43 4.62
CA VAL A 386 -4.36 21.91 3.99
C VAL A 386 -3.27 21.57 5.02
N PRO A 387 -2.87 22.48 5.93
CA PRO A 387 -1.93 22.13 7.00
C PRO A 387 -2.37 20.91 7.82
N SER A 388 -3.66 20.81 8.16
CA SER A 388 -4.18 19.68 8.92
C SER A 388 -4.15 18.36 8.14
N LEU A 389 -4.44 18.39 6.84
CA LEU A 389 -4.29 17.22 5.96
C LEU A 389 -2.83 16.78 5.89
N GLU A 390 -1.90 17.73 5.76
CA GLU A 390 -0.46 17.45 5.67
C GLU A 390 0.09 16.87 6.96
N VAL A 391 -0.27 17.43 8.12
CA VAL A 391 0.11 16.87 9.42
C VAL A 391 -0.40 15.44 9.57
N ALA A 392 -1.67 15.21 9.27
CA ALA A 392 -2.29 13.89 9.37
C ALA A 392 -1.62 12.86 8.45
N LEU A 393 -1.35 13.25 7.20
CA LEU A 393 -0.69 12.40 6.21
C LEU A 393 0.79 12.15 6.52
N HIS A 394 1.52 13.16 7.00
CA HIS A 394 2.90 13.00 7.42
C HIS A 394 3.01 12.03 8.60
N SER A 395 2.16 12.19 9.61
CA SER A 395 2.04 11.25 10.73
C SER A 395 1.67 9.83 10.28
N TRP A 396 0.78 9.70 9.30
CA TRP A 396 0.40 8.43 8.68
C TRP A 396 1.50 7.84 7.78
N ASP A 397 2.51 8.62 7.42
CA ASP A 397 3.68 8.14 6.67
C ASP A 397 4.88 7.84 7.60
N LEU A 398 4.79 8.24 8.88
CA LEU A 398 5.92 8.26 9.82
C LEU A 398 6.41 6.85 10.18
N ARG A 399 7.69 6.59 9.93
CA ARG A 399 8.44 5.42 10.40
C ARG A 399 9.35 5.82 11.56
N ILE A 400 9.29 5.08 12.66
CA ILE A 400 10.23 5.17 13.76
C ILE A 400 11.32 4.10 13.55
N PRO A 401 12.61 4.47 13.56
CA PRO A 401 13.69 3.51 13.57
C PRO A 401 13.59 2.54 14.75
N THR A 402 13.89 1.28 14.51
CA THR A 402 13.65 0.22 15.49
C THR A 402 14.51 0.32 16.72
N GLY A 403 15.77 0.75 16.56
CA GLY A 403 16.65 1.01 17.69
C GLY A 403 16.01 2.04 18.63
N LYS A 404 15.62 3.19 18.08
CA LYS A 404 14.91 4.25 18.79
C LYS A 404 13.63 3.77 19.46
N LEU A 405 12.81 2.98 18.75
CA LEU A 405 11.57 2.41 19.30
C LEU A 405 11.86 1.49 20.50
N ASN A 406 12.84 0.61 20.40
CA ASN A 406 13.16 -0.32 21.48
C ASN A 406 13.79 0.38 22.68
N THR A 407 14.66 1.39 22.46
CA THR A 407 15.18 2.23 23.54
C THR A 407 14.04 2.91 24.29
N PHE A 408 13.12 3.56 23.55
CA PHE A 408 11.95 4.18 24.14
C PHE A 408 11.08 3.20 24.95
N ILE A 409 10.79 2.01 24.41
CA ILE A 409 9.96 1.00 25.10
C ILE A 409 10.66 0.48 26.37
N GLN A 410 11.98 0.30 26.34
CA GLN A 410 12.75 -0.14 27.51
C GLN A 410 12.75 0.91 28.61
N GLU A 411 13.04 2.17 28.28
CA GLU A 411 12.97 3.29 29.21
C GLU A 411 11.57 3.40 29.84
N LEU A 412 10.53 3.30 28.99
CA LEU A 412 9.15 3.36 29.43
C LEU A 412 8.79 2.23 30.39
N ALA A 413 9.26 1.00 30.11
CA ALA A 413 9.01 -0.17 30.96
C ALA A 413 9.80 -0.12 32.29
N MET A 414 10.94 0.59 32.33
CA MET A 414 11.69 0.83 33.57
C MET A 414 11.03 1.89 34.44
N GLU A 415 10.58 3.00 33.85
CA GLU A 415 9.95 4.10 34.58
C GLU A 415 8.54 3.73 35.07
N PHE A 416 7.77 3.04 34.22
CA PHE A 416 6.40 2.62 34.52
C PHE A 416 6.23 1.11 34.30
N PRO A 417 6.69 0.24 35.21
CA PRO A 417 6.59 -1.20 35.02
C PRO A 417 5.14 -1.69 34.92
N HIS A 418 4.89 -2.71 34.08
CA HIS A 418 3.57 -3.31 33.93
C HIS A 418 3.07 -3.91 35.27
N PRO A 419 1.80 -3.72 35.69
CA PRO A 419 1.29 -4.26 36.94
C PRO A 419 1.34 -5.80 36.98
N VAL A 420 1.74 -6.37 38.12
CA VAL A 420 1.81 -7.83 38.28
C VAL A 420 0.42 -8.39 38.58
N ARG A 421 -0.12 -9.23 37.70
CA ARG A 421 -1.34 -10.03 37.95
C ARG A 421 -1.02 -11.50 37.68
N GLY A 422 -1.22 -12.37 38.68
CA GLY A 422 -1.06 -13.82 38.51
C GLY A 422 0.38 -14.35 38.59
N GLY A 423 1.28 -13.66 39.29
CA GLY A 423 2.62 -14.17 39.60
C GLY A 423 3.74 -13.47 38.84
N LYS A 424 4.02 -13.89 37.59
CA LYS A 424 5.14 -13.34 36.81
C LYS A 424 4.74 -12.08 36.04
N GLN A 425 5.56 -11.04 36.15
CA GLN A 425 5.39 -9.80 35.39
C GLN A 425 5.71 -10.05 33.90
N PRO A 426 4.78 -9.75 32.97
CA PRO A 426 5.07 -9.75 31.55
C PRO A 426 6.15 -8.73 31.22
N ARG A 427 7.12 -9.10 30.39
CA ARG A 427 8.17 -8.22 29.88
C ARG A 427 7.99 -8.01 28.40
N ILE A 428 8.30 -6.80 27.93
CA ILE A 428 8.43 -6.52 26.51
C ILE A 428 9.88 -6.87 26.14
N LEU A 429 10.03 -7.81 25.21
CA LEU A 429 11.32 -8.30 24.74
C LEU A 429 11.84 -7.43 23.60
N PHE A 430 10.94 -7.08 22.68
CA PHE A 430 11.24 -6.32 21.48
C PHE A 430 9.98 -5.63 20.96
N ALA A 431 10.16 -4.53 20.24
CA ALA A 431 9.11 -3.83 19.55
C ALA A 431 9.55 -3.49 18.12
N THR A 432 8.64 -3.63 17.16
CA THR A 432 8.88 -3.18 15.78
C THR A 432 7.66 -2.44 15.24
N GLN A 433 7.87 -1.57 14.26
CA GLN A 433 6.81 -0.93 13.50
C GLN A 433 6.62 -1.69 12.16
N ALA A 434 5.63 -2.57 12.13
CA ALA A 434 5.36 -3.45 10.98
C ALA A 434 4.71 -2.72 9.79
N SER A 435 4.02 -1.61 10.04
CA SER A 435 3.39 -0.78 9.00
C SER A 435 3.42 0.69 9.41
N THR A 436 3.46 1.58 8.41
CA THR A 436 3.30 3.03 8.61
C THR A 436 1.89 3.51 8.28
N ARG A 437 1.11 2.79 7.47
CA ARG A 437 -0.17 3.26 6.89
C ARG A 437 -1.36 2.34 7.16
N PRO A 438 -1.94 2.32 8.37
CA PRO A 438 -1.58 3.15 9.53
C PRO A 438 -0.34 2.64 10.30
N PRO A 439 0.21 3.46 11.23
CA PRO A 439 1.30 3.06 12.11
C PRO A 439 0.89 1.87 12.98
N LYS A 440 1.48 0.71 12.70
CA LYS A 440 1.22 -0.54 13.41
C LYS A 440 2.48 -1.01 14.12
N PHE A 441 2.40 -1.04 15.44
CA PHE A 441 3.45 -1.50 16.33
C PHE A 441 3.13 -2.91 16.82
N ILE A 442 4.14 -3.77 16.80
CA ILE A 442 4.05 -5.14 17.31
C ILE A 442 5.01 -5.26 18.49
N LEU A 443 4.45 -5.59 19.65
CA LEU A 443 5.21 -5.83 20.87
C LEU A 443 5.39 -7.34 21.08
N PHE A 444 6.63 -7.80 21.06
CA PHE A 444 6.96 -9.17 21.45
C PHE A 444 7.11 -9.24 22.96
N THR A 445 6.30 -10.06 23.62
CA THR A 445 6.21 -10.07 25.08
C THR A 445 6.30 -11.48 25.65
N THR A 446 6.75 -11.62 26.90
CA THR A 446 6.76 -12.93 27.60
C THR A 446 5.39 -13.35 28.12
N GLY A 447 4.38 -12.49 27.99
CA GLY A 447 3.05 -12.67 28.57
C GLY A 447 2.10 -11.56 28.13
N PHE A 448 0.83 -11.72 28.45
CA PHE A 448 -0.22 -10.79 28.07
C PHE A 448 -0.06 -9.42 28.77
N LEU A 449 -0.05 -8.33 28.01
CA LEU A 449 -0.11 -6.98 28.56
C LEU A 449 -1.57 -6.53 28.74
N ASP A 450 -1.89 -6.01 29.92
CA ASP A 450 -3.20 -5.46 30.26
C ASP A 450 -3.61 -4.38 29.22
N PRO A 451 -4.89 -4.33 28.80
CA PRO A 451 -5.37 -3.33 27.86
C PRO A 451 -5.08 -1.88 28.29
N GLN A 452 -5.11 -1.58 29.60
CA GLN A 452 -4.75 -0.26 30.13
C GLN A 452 -3.28 0.08 29.87
N TYR A 453 -2.38 -0.89 30.05
CA TYR A 453 -0.96 -0.69 29.80
C TYR A 453 -0.67 -0.51 28.30
N ARG A 454 -1.37 -1.24 27.43
CA ARG A 454 -1.28 -1.02 25.97
C ARG A 454 -1.78 0.38 25.57
N ARG A 455 -2.89 0.85 26.14
CA ARG A 455 -3.36 2.24 25.94
C ARG A 455 -2.35 3.27 26.46
N PHE A 456 -1.70 2.98 27.57
CA PHE A 456 -0.62 3.82 28.09
C PHE A 456 0.56 3.90 27.12
N ILE A 457 1.01 2.78 26.54
CA ILE A 457 2.05 2.76 25.50
C ILE A 457 1.61 3.60 24.28
N VAL A 458 0.38 3.42 23.79
CA VAL A 458 -0.16 4.23 22.68
C VAL A 458 -0.09 5.72 23.00
N ARG A 459 -0.52 6.12 24.20
CA ARG A 459 -0.46 7.52 24.65
C ARG A 459 0.98 8.04 24.65
N ARG A 460 1.92 7.25 25.18
CA ARG A 460 3.34 7.62 25.26
C ARG A 460 4.00 7.70 23.89
N LEU A 461 3.65 6.79 22.96
CA LEU A 461 4.08 6.89 21.56
C LEU A 461 3.63 8.22 20.94
N ARG A 462 2.39 8.65 21.22
CA ARG A 462 1.89 9.96 20.74
C ARG A 462 2.63 11.13 21.36
N GLU A 463 2.86 11.10 22.67
CA GLU A 463 3.57 12.17 23.38
C GLU A 463 5.03 12.33 22.90
N SER A 464 5.72 11.23 22.61
CA SER A 464 7.14 11.24 22.25
C SER A 464 7.40 11.41 20.75
N PHE A 465 6.55 10.85 19.89
CA PHE A 465 6.78 10.81 18.43
C PHE A 465 5.68 11.51 17.62
N GLY A 466 4.63 12.03 18.25
CA GLY A 466 3.54 12.75 17.59
C GLY A 466 2.40 11.83 17.16
N PHE A 467 2.29 11.57 15.85
CA PHE A 467 1.15 10.88 15.24
C PHE A 467 -0.18 11.64 15.27
N GLU A 468 -0.13 12.98 15.26
CA GLU A 468 -1.33 13.80 15.09
C GLU A 468 -2.01 13.47 13.76
N GLY A 469 -3.31 13.16 13.80
CA GLY A 469 -4.10 12.86 12.61
C GLY A 469 -4.00 11.43 12.06
N THR A 470 -3.33 10.50 12.75
CA THR A 470 -3.37 9.07 12.39
C THR A 470 -3.78 8.19 13.56
N PRO A 471 -4.60 7.14 13.35
CA PRO A 471 -4.76 6.07 14.33
C PRO A 471 -3.41 5.36 14.53
N ILE A 472 -3.19 4.82 15.73
CA ILE A 472 -2.04 3.96 16.03
C ILE A 472 -2.59 2.59 16.43
N GLU A 473 -2.09 1.55 15.79
CA GLU A 473 -2.38 0.17 16.17
C GLU A 473 -1.22 -0.39 17.01
N VAL A 474 -1.51 -0.85 18.22
CA VAL A 474 -0.55 -1.62 19.03
C VAL A 474 -1.09 -3.02 19.22
N SER A 475 -0.42 -3.97 18.60
CA SER A 475 -0.64 -5.40 18.78
C SER A 475 0.49 -6.01 19.60
N MET A 476 0.25 -7.19 20.16
CA MET A 476 1.28 -7.93 20.87
C MET A 476 1.29 -9.39 20.44
N ARG A 477 2.48 -9.98 20.45
CA ARG A 477 2.71 -11.40 20.23
C ARG A 477 3.39 -11.98 21.46
N VAL A 478 2.71 -12.90 22.13
CA VAL A 478 3.22 -13.56 23.35
C VAL A 478 4.16 -14.68 22.95
N ARG A 479 5.33 -14.74 23.59
CA ARG A 479 6.42 -15.66 23.28
C ARG A 479 6.71 -16.58 24.45
N GLU A 480 6.73 -17.87 24.16
CA GLU A 480 7.20 -18.88 25.12
C GLU A 480 8.71 -19.06 25.00
N LYS A 481 9.36 -19.28 26.14
CA LYS A 481 10.79 -19.55 26.17
C LYS A 481 11.01 -20.99 25.67
N ARG A 482 11.95 -21.19 24.74
CA ARG A 482 12.29 -22.53 24.24
C ARG A 482 12.61 -23.45 25.41
N LYS A 483 11.98 -24.62 25.47
CA LYS A 483 12.36 -25.67 26.41
C LYS A 483 13.73 -26.20 26.00
N ARG A 484 14.72 -26.05 26.88
CA ARG A 484 16.09 -26.55 26.67
C ARG A 484 16.13 -28.06 26.55
#